data_AF-X1CSC3-F1
#
_entry.id   AF-X1CSC3-F1
#
_cell.length_a   1.000
_cell.length_b   1.000
_cell.length_c   1.000
_cell.angle_alpha   90.00
_cell.angle_beta   90.00
_cell.angle_gamma   90.00
#
_symmetry.space_group_name_H-M   'P 1'
#
loop_
_entity.id
_entity.type
_entity.pdbx_description
1 polymer ?
#
loop_
_entity_poly.entity_id
_entity_poly.type
_entity_poly.pdbx_seq_one_letter_code
_entity_poly.pdbx_strand_id
1 'polypeptide(L)'
;EEDKEEFIEMQNNWMPVMAICEDCNKIQHRDNKESIRPNRVKEYFHNEEEVSYVCEACGYTGKLSIWSGRLKLNWRIDWPAKWALYKTTCEPAGKDHSVKGGAYDTGIELCQELYDYEGPVKVPYEWLRLGDQDMGTSKGHVFIPKKYLEIADPRIYRTIILRTNPIKHITFRIEELSQYYDYYERMEDIYYNLEKTEDFEENRFFKYIYPLTQISNIPKTKLKQLPLKLLTFLTQIQNILSIDNLYEKAKTYMEKNGFKNVISLQ
;
A
#
# COMPACT_ATOMS: atom_id res chain seq x y z
N GLU A 1 32.69 -13.72 17.85
CA GLU A 1 32.25 -14.97 18.50
C GLU A 1 31.53 -14.65 19.80
N GLU A 2 32.05 -13.74 20.63
CA GLU A 2 31.36 -13.20 21.83
C GLU A 2 29.94 -12.65 21.56
N ASP A 3 29.74 -11.81 20.53
CA ASP A 3 28.40 -11.29 20.16
C ASP A 3 27.37 -12.39 19.84
N LYS A 4 27.84 -13.55 19.36
CA LYS A 4 26.98 -14.69 19.02
C LYS A 4 26.58 -15.47 20.27
N GLU A 5 27.49 -15.64 21.22
CA GLU A 5 27.21 -16.29 22.50
C GLU A 5 26.24 -15.46 23.34
N GLU A 6 26.46 -14.15 23.45
CA GLU A 6 25.55 -13.24 24.13
C GLU A 6 24.15 -13.23 23.49
N PHE A 7 24.09 -13.25 22.14
CA PHE A 7 22.82 -13.35 21.43
C PHE A 7 22.07 -14.65 21.76
N ILE A 8 22.77 -15.79 21.77
CA ILE A 8 22.18 -17.10 22.08
C ILE A 8 21.68 -17.13 23.53
N GLU A 9 22.48 -16.61 24.47
CA GLU A 9 22.07 -16.53 25.87
C GLU A 9 20.83 -15.67 26.07
N MET A 10 20.75 -14.53 25.35
CA MET A 10 19.55 -13.69 25.34
C MET A 10 18.32 -14.43 24.81
N GLN A 11 18.48 -15.31 23.80
CA GLN A 11 17.35 -16.07 23.25
C GLN A 11 16.77 -17.10 24.23
N ASN A 12 17.57 -17.65 25.15
CA ASN A 12 17.12 -18.70 26.08
C ASN A 12 15.93 -18.25 26.95
N ASN A 13 15.89 -16.98 27.33
CA ASN A 13 14.83 -16.40 28.16
C ASN A 13 13.92 -15.45 27.36
N TRP A 14 14.07 -15.42 26.04
CA TRP A 14 13.31 -14.50 25.21
C TRP A 14 11.92 -15.07 24.90
N MET A 15 10.89 -14.38 25.37
CA MET A 15 9.52 -14.68 24.98
C MET A 15 9.02 -13.72 23.90
N PRO A 16 8.35 -14.24 22.84
CA PRO A 16 7.81 -13.43 21.75
C PRO A 16 6.50 -12.73 22.10
N VAL A 17 6.25 -12.42 23.37
CA VAL A 17 4.97 -11.89 23.86
C VAL A 17 5.21 -10.64 24.71
N MET A 18 4.38 -9.62 24.50
CA MET A 18 4.39 -8.37 25.25
C MET A 18 3.05 -8.16 25.94
N ALA A 19 3.08 -7.66 27.16
CA ALA A 19 1.89 -7.42 27.98
C ALA A 19 1.50 -5.92 28.00
N ILE A 20 0.21 -5.65 27.84
CA ILE A 20 -0.38 -4.32 28.06
C ILE A 20 -0.65 -4.19 29.56
N CYS A 21 0.10 -3.30 30.22
CA CYS A 21 0.06 -3.16 31.67
C CYS A 21 -1.35 -2.86 32.18
N GLU A 22 -1.84 -3.59 33.19
CA GLU A 22 -3.18 -3.36 33.79
C GLU A 22 -3.27 -2.04 34.56
N ASP A 23 -2.17 -1.58 35.14
CA ASP A 23 -2.12 -0.34 35.91
C ASP A 23 -2.05 0.91 35.01
N CYS A 24 -1.09 0.96 34.07
CA CYS A 24 -0.85 2.17 33.26
C CYS A 24 -1.25 2.06 31.78
N ASN A 25 -1.78 0.92 31.33
CA ASN A 25 -2.18 0.65 29.94
C ASN A 25 -1.06 0.78 28.88
N LYS A 26 0.20 0.89 29.29
CA LYS A 26 1.36 0.92 28.37
C LYS A 26 1.84 -0.50 28.07
N ILE A 27 2.28 -0.72 26.83
CA ILE A 27 2.92 -1.97 26.38
C ILE A 27 4.46 -1.88 26.38
N GLN A 28 4.99 -0.66 26.38
CA GLN A 28 6.41 -0.37 26.32
C GLN A 28 6.72 0.98 26.97
N HIS A 29 7.97 1.14 27.39
CA HIS A 29 8.55 2.39 27.87
C HIS A 29 9.63 2.87 26.90
N ARG A 30 9.76 4.19 26.74
CA ARG A 30 10.88 4.79 26.00
C ARG A 30 11.76 5.49 27.01
N ASP A 31 13.01 5.05 27.13
CA ASP A 31 13.94 5.63 28.09
C ASP A 31 14.54 6.95 27.60
N ASN A 32 15.30 7.62 28.48
CA ASN A 32 15.92 8.91 28.21
C ASN A 32 16.96 8.86 27.07
N LYS A 33 17.41 7.67 26.66
CA LYS A 33 18.33 7.43 25.53
C LYS A 33 17.58 7.03 24.26
N GLU A 34 16.27 7.27 24.22
CA GLU A 34 15.37 6.91 23.12
C GLU A 34 15.19 5.41 22.85
N SER A 35 15.74 4.53 23.69
CA SER A 35 15.59 3.09 23.55
C SER A 35 14.20 2.64 23.99
N ILE A 36 13.60 1.73 23.23
CA ILE A 36 12.28 1.16 23.53
C ILE A 36 12.45 -0.12 24.36
N ARG A 37 11.82 -0.16 25.53
CA ARG A 37 11.76 -1.33 26.42
C ARG A 37 10.33 -1.86 26.48
N PRO A 38 10.03 -2.99 25.81
CA PRO A 38 8.69 -3.58 25.86
C PRO A 38 8.49 -4.32 27.20
N ASN A 39 7.24 -4.36 27.67
CA ASN A 39 6.82 -5.21 28.79
C ASN A 39 6.82 -6.68 28.34
N ARG A 40 8.00 -7.28 28.17
CA ARG A 40 8.14 -8.66 27.71
C ARG A 40 7.65 -9.61 28.81
N VAL A 41 6.90 -10.63 28.40
CA VAL A 41 6.55 -11.74 29.29
C VAL A 41 7.82 -12.39 29.82
N LYS A 42 7.83 -12.73 31.10
CA LYS A 42 8.95 -13.38 31.80
C LYS A 42 8.77 -14.88 31.91
N GLU A 43 7.56 -15.32 32.20
CA GLU A 43 7.24 -16.73 32.42
C GLU A 43 5.82 -17.04 31.94
N TYR A 44 5.63 -18.27 31.47
CA TYR A 44 4.32 -18.84 31.13
C TYR A 44 3.98 -19.98 32.09
N PHE A 45 2.89 -19.82 32.83
CA PHE A 45 2.36 -20.80 33.76
C PHE A 45 1.36 -21.70 33.03
N HIS A 46 1.85 -22.80 32.45
CA HIS A 46 1.06 -23.67 31.58
C HIS A 46 -0.26 -24.15 32.20
N ASN A 47 -0.25 -24.56 33.48
CA ASN A 47 -1.45 -25.08 34.16
C ASN A 47 -2.53 -24.02 34.42
N GLU A 48 -2.14 -22.75 34.46
CA GLU A 48 -3.03 -21.62 34.76
C GLU A 48 -3.41 -20.85 33.49
N GLU A 49 -2.75 -21.16 32.36
CA GLU A 49 -2.86 -20.41 31.11
C GLU A 49 -2.60 -18.90 31.33
N GLU A 50 -1.61 -18.60 32.16
CA GLU A 50 -1.25 -17.25 32.60
C GLU A 50 0.21 -16.93 32.32
N VAL A 51 0.53 -15.64 32.22
CA VAL A 51 1.89 -15.14 32.02
C VAL A 51 2.24 -14.08 33.05
N SER A 52 3.50 -14.04 33.50
CA SER A 52 4.01 -12.93 34.33
C SER A 52 4.73 -11.87 33.49
N TYR A 53 4.64 -10.62 33.91
CA TYR A 53 5.41 -9.53 33.33
C TYR A 53 5.71 -8.44 34.37
N VAL A 54 6.72 -7.63 34.08
CA VAL A 54 7.01 -6.38 34.81
C VAL A 54 6.84 -5.23 33.83
N CYS A 55 6.11 -4.19 34.25
CA CYS A 55 5.93 -3.01 33.43
C CYS A 55 7.17 -2.12 33.50
N GLU A 56 7.82 -1.92 32.35
CA GLU A 56 8.99 -1.05 32.22
C GLU A 56 8.65 0.43 32.44
N ALA A 57 7.36 0.80 32.38
CA ALA A 57 6.93 2.20 32.50
C ALA A 57 6.53 2.63 33.92
N CYS A 58 5.94 1.74 34.72
CA CYS A 58 5.48 2.05 36.08
C CYS A 58 5.97 1.08 37.16
N GLY A 59 6.70 0.02 36.81
CA GLY A 59 7.22 -0.97 37.75
C GLY A 59 6.19 -2.02 38.22
N TYR A 60 4.93 -1.90 37.80
CA TYR A 60 3.88 -2.87 38.16
C TYR A 60 4.25 -4.28 37.71
N THR A 61 4.16 -5.24 38.63
CA THR A 61 4.31 -6.67 38.34
C THR A 61 2.91 -7.28 38.27
N GLY A 62 2.59 -7.89 37.14
CA GLY A 62 1.26 -8.43 36.86
C GLY A 62 1.31 -9.87 36.39
N LYS A 63 0.16 -10.54 36.51
CA LYS A 63 -0.09 -11.87 35.97
C LYS A 63 -1.35 -11.81 35.12
N LEU A 64 -1.24 -12.20 33.86
CA LEU A 64 -2.31 -12.08 32.86
C LEU A 64 -2.68 -13.44 32.31
N SER A 65 -3.96 -13.75 32.25
CA SER A 65 -4.44 -14.86 31.42
C SER A 65 -4.12 -14.60 29.95
N ILE A 66 -3.75 -15.66 29.21
CA ILE A 66 -3.56 -15.60 27.76
C ILE A 66 -4.86 -15.23 27.01
N TRP A 67 -6.02 -15.40 27.66
CA TRP A 67 -7.34 -15.04 27.14
C TRP A 67 -7.75 -13.59 27.41
N SER A 68 -6.95 -12.83 28.17
CA SER A 68 -7.30 -11.47 28.61
C SER A 68 -7.45 -10.44 27.48
N GLY A 69 -6.93 -10.73 26.28
CA GLY A 69 -6.80 -9.75 25.20
C GLY A 69 -5.75 -8.66 25.47
N ARG A 70 -4.96 -8.79 26.55
CA ARG A 70 -3.91 -7.83 26.94
C ARG A 70 -2.50 -8.27 26.54
N LEU A 71 -2.38 -9.31 25.72
CA LEU A 71 -1.11 -9.81 25.22
C LEU A 71 -0.99 -9.53 23.72
N LYS A 72 0.22 -9.17 23.29
CA LYS A 72 0.56 -8.94 21.89
C LYS A 72 1.79 -9.76 21.52
N LEU A 73 1.65 -10.59 20.49
CA LEU A 73 2.79 -11.29 19.90
C LEU A 73 3.76 -10.29 19.25
N ASN A 74 5.06 -10.60 19.32
CA ASN A 74 6.07 -9.93 18.52
C ASN A 74 5.70 -10.07 17.04
N TRP A 75 5.83 -8.98 16.27
CA TRP A 75 5.38 -8.95 14.88
C TRP A 75 5.99 -10.03 13.99
N ARG A 76 7.23 -10.49 14.28
CA ARG A 76 7.86 -11.60 13.54
C ARG A 76 7.17 -12.95 13.74
N ILE A 77 6.45 -13.12 14.86
CA ILE A 77 5.69 -14.33 15.18
C ILE A 77 4.18 -14.12 14.90
N ASP A 78 3.67 -12.92 15.18
CA ASP A 78 2.28 -12.51 14.93
C ASP A 78 1.91 -12.59 13.44
N TRP A 79 2.81 -12.16 12.56
CA TRP A 79 2.55 -12.14 11.13
C TRP A 79 2.35 -13.55 10.54
N PRO A 80 3.26 -14.53 10.74
CA PRO A 80 3.02 -15.91 10.29
C PRO A 80 1.89 -16.62 11.03
N ALA A 81 1.64 -16.30 12.30
CA ALA A 81 0.46 -16.81 13.01
C ALA A 81 -0.84 -16.40 12.31
N LYS A 82 -0.93 -15.14 11.87
CA LYS A 82 -2.08 -14.64 11.11
C LYS A 82 -2.22 -15.30 9.74
N TRP A 83 -1.11 -15.55 9.05
CA TRP A 83 -1.14 -16.30 7.78
C TRP A 83 -1.74 -17.68 7.95
N ALA A 84 -1.31 -18.42 8.98
CA ALA A 84 -1.83 -19.75 9.27
C ALA A 84 -3.29 -19.73 9.74
N LEU A 85 -3.66 -18.74 10.56
CA LEU A 85 -5.02 -18.55 11.07
C LEU A 85 -6.02 -18.25 9.95
N TYR A 86 -5.68 -17.29 9.07
CA TYR A 86 -6.56 -16.87 7.98
C TYR A 86 -6.39 -17.68 6.69
N LYS A 87 -5.46 -18.64 6.69
CA LYS A 87 -5.08 -19.43 5.50
C LYS A 87 -4.75 -18.52 4.30
N THR A 88 -3.94 -17.50 4.56
CA THR A 88 -3.56 -16.48 3.57
C THR A 88 -2.84 -17.08 2.37
N THR A 89 -3.46 -17.09 1.19
CA THR A 89 -2.86 -17.68 -0.01
C THR A 89 -1.77 -16.82 -0.64
N CYS A 90 -1.87 -15.50 -0.52
CA CYS A 90 -0.92 -14.54 -1.08
C CYS A 90 -0.97 -13.24 -0.28
N GLU A 91 0.20 -12.71 0.08
CA GLU A 91 0.33 -11.40 0.71
C GLU A 91 1.57 -10.70 0.15
N PRO A 92 1.41 -9.68 -0.71
CA PRO A 92 2.53 -8.89 -1.19
C PRO A 92 3.15 -8.06 -0.08
N ALA A 93 4.47 -7.92 -0.08
CA ALA A 93 5.20 -7.12 0.90
C ALA A 93 6.30 -6.28 0.24
N GLY A 94 6.61 -5.14 0.85
CA GLY A 94 7.73 -4.31 0.41
C GLY A 94 9.04 -5.09 0.43
N LYS A 95 9.96 -4.74 -0.47
CA LYS A 95 11.22 -5.47 -0.65
C LYS A 95 12.03 -5.65 0.63
N ASP A 96 11.96 -4.70 1.56
CA ASP A 96 12.69 -4.73 2.84
C ASP A 96 12.29 -5.92 3.71
N HIS A 97 11.05 -6.40 3.59
CA HIS A 97 10.58 -7.60 4.27
C HIS A 97 10.93 -8.88 3.52
N SER A 98 11.20 -8.78 2.23
CA SER A 98 11.35 -9.89 1.29
C SER A 98 12.81 -10.20 0.92
N VAL A 99 13.79 -9.51 1.51
CA VAL A 99 15.22 -9.84 1.38
C VAL A 99 15.51 -11.27 1.83
N LYS A 100 16.61 -11.87 1.35
CA LYS A 100 17.03 -13.22 1.75
C LYS A 100 17.30 -13.27 3.25
N GLY A 101 16.65 -14.20 3.96
CA GLY A 101 16.70 -14.28 5.42
C GLY A 101 15.92 -13.15 6.12
N GLY A 102 15.11 -12.42 5.36
CA GLY A 102 14.25 -11.35 5.86
C GLY A 102 13.04 -11.87 6.60
N ALA A 103 12.16 -10.94 6.98
CA ALA A 103 10.96 -11.27 7.76
C ALA A 103 10.03 -12.27 7.07
N TYR A 104 9.90 -12.19 5.74
CA TYR A 104 9.05 -13.09 4.97
C TYR A 104 9.58 -14.54 5.02
N ASP A 105 10.89 -14.72 4.80
CA ASP A 105 11.52 -16.04 4.81
C ASP A 105 11.40 -16.69 6.19
N THR A 106 11.71 -15.94 7.25
CA THR A 106 11.54 -16.42 8.63
C THR A 106 10.07 -16.70 8.96
N GLY A 107 9.14 -15.93 8.38
CA GLY A 107 7.71 -16.14 8.59
C GLY A 107 7.21 -17.44 7.96
N ILE A 108 7.64 -17.74 6.73
CA ILE A 108 7.31 -19.01 6.05
C ILE A 108 7.81 -20.20 6.86
N GLU A 109 9.06 -20.15 7.33
CA GLU A 109 9.64 -21.20 8.18
C GLU A 109 8.81 -21.39 9.46
N LEU A 110 8.44 -20.30 10.14
CA LEU A 110 7.57 -20.37 11.32
C LEU A 110 6.17 -20.94 11.01
N CYS A 111 5.59 -20.67 9.83
CA CYS A 111 4.35 -21.31 9.41
C CYS A 111 4.47 -22.82 9.33
N GLN A 112 5.56 -23.32 8.76
CA GLN A 112 5.80 -24.74 8.53
C GLN A 112 6.10 -25.46 9.85
N GLU A 113 6.96 -24.88 10.68
CA GLU A 113 7.44 -25.50 11.92
C GLU A 113 6.42 -25.41 13.07
N LEU A 114 5.68 -24.30 13.20
CA LEU A 114 4.81 -24.07 14.36
C LEU A 114 3.31 -24.24 14.07
N TYR A 115 2.88 -24.02 12.83
CA TYR A 115 1.46 -23.88 12.53
C TYR A 115 0.93 -24.88 11.50
N ASP A 116 1.76 -25.85 11.08
CA ASP A 116 1.42 -26.85 10.05
C ASP A 116 0.79 -26.19 8.81
N TYR A 117 1.45 -25.13 8.32
CA TYR A 117 0.98 -24.33 7.20
C TYR A 117 2.14 -23.98 6.25
N GLU A 118 1.94 -24.14 4.95
CA GLU A 118 3.01 -23.89 3.97
C GLU A 118 3.46 -22.42 3.88
N GLY A 119 2.55 -21.50 4.22
CA GLY A 119 2.75 -20.06 4.07
C GLY A 119 2.17 -19.50 2.76
N PRO A 120 2.00 -18.16 2.67
CA PRO A 120 1.51 -17.49 1.47
C PRO A 120 2.54 -17.48 0.34
N VAL A 121 2.04 -17.28 -0.90
CA VAL A 121 2.90 -16.95 -2.04
C VAL A 121 3.60 -15.60 -1.80
N LYS A 122 4.94 -15.63 -1.83
CA LYS A 122 5.78 -14.45 -1.67
C LYS A 122 5.75 -13.55 -2.91
N VAL A 123 5.23 -12.33 -2.76
CA VAL A 123 5.17 -11.33 -3.84
C VAL A 123 5.87 -10.04 -3.39
N PRO A 124 7.18 -9.86 -3.68
CA PRO A 124 7.87 -8.62 -3.35
C PRO A 124 7.46 -7.49 -4.29
N TYR A 125 7.35 -6.27 -3.76
CA TYR A 125 7.24 -5.06 -4.57
C TYR A 125 8.32 -4.03 -4.22
N GLU A 126 8.75 -3.30 -5.26
CA GLU A 126 9.71 -2.20 -5.19
C GLU A 126 9.03 -0.87 -4.82
N TRP A 127 9.87 0.14 -4.60
CA TRP A 127 9.42 1.45 -4.16
C TRP A 127 8.57 2.21 -5.19
N LEU A 128 7.57 2.92 -4.68
CA LEU A 128 6.95 4.06 -5.36
C LEU A 128 7.68 5.34 -4.93
N ARG A 129 8.23 6.05 -5.90
CA ARG A 129 9.04 7.27 -5.76
C ARG A 129 8.28 8.48 -6.28
N LEU A 130 8.62 9.66 -5.75
CA LEU A 130 8.19 10.94 -6.30
C LEU A 130 9.39 11.59 -7.00
N GLY A 131 9.34 11.65 -8.33
CA GLY A 131 10.52 11.97 -9.12
C GLY A 131 11.66 10.99 -8.83
N ASP A 132 12.88 11.51 -8.70
CA ASP A 132 14.08 10.68 -8.50
C ASP A 132 14.38 10.40 -7.01
N GLN A 133 13.46 10.75 -6.11
CA GLN A 133 13.67 10.63 -4.68
C GLN A 133 12.75 9.58 -4.04
N ASP A 134 13.32 8.81 -3.12
CA ASP A 134 12.55 7.95 -2.22
C ASP A 134 11.70 8.82 -1.28
N MET A 135 10.44 8.41 -1.07
CA MET A 135 9.54 9.17 -0.20
C MET A 135 9.98 9.08 1.26
N GLY A 136 9.97 10.20 1.97
CA GLY A 136 10.42 10.29 3.35
C GLY A 136 9.58 11.27 4.16
N THR A 137 8.84 10.74 5.14
CA THR A 137 7.96 11.51 6.04
C THR A 137 8.70 12.60 6.81
N SER A 138 9.95 12.34 7.23
CA SER A 138 10.78 13.32 7.94
C SER A 138 11.25 14.50 7.08
N LYS A 139 11.24 14.35 5.74
CA LYS A 139 11.68 15.39 4.80
C LYS A 139 10.50 16.11 4.11
N GLY A 140 9.26 15.79 4.48
CA GLY A 140 8.06 16.35 3.83
C GLY A 140 7.84 15.90 2.39
N HIS A 141 8.70 15.05 1.84
CA HIS A 141 8.61 14.50 0.49
C HIS A 141 7.77 13.22 0.52
N VAL A 142 6.46 13.39 0.71
CA VAL A 142 5.50 12.28 0.75
C VAL A 142 4.36 12.56 -0.20
N PHE A 143 4.09 11.58 -1.05
CA PHE A 143 2.87 11.56 -1.84
C PHE A 143 1.81 10.75 -1.09
N ILE A 144 0.72 11.40 -0.71
CA ILE A 144 -0.39 10.77 0.02
C ILE A 144 -1.53 10.59 -0.98
N PRO A 145 -2.20 9.41 -1.04
CA PRO A 145 -3.33 9.19 -1.95
C PRO A 145 -4.40 10.29 -1.87
N LYS A 146 -4.69 10.80 -0.67
CA LYS A 146 -5.60 11.94 -0.47
C LYS A 146 -5.18 13.18 -1.27
N LYS A 147 -3.89 13.50 -1.30
CA LYS A 147 -3.35 14.64 -2.06
C LYS A 147 -3.37 14.40 -3.56
N TYR A 148 -3.19 13.15 -3.99
CA TYR A 148 -3.35 12.81 -5.40
C TYR A 148 -4.77 13.06 -5.91
N LEU A 149 -5.78 12.69 -5.11
CA LEU A 149 -7.19 12.88 -5.49
C LEU A 149 -7.58 14.35 -5.64
N GLU A 150 -6.81 15.28 -5.06
CA GLU A 150 -7.01 16.72 -5.28
C GLU A 150 -6.59 17.17 -6.69
N ILE A 151 -5.76 16.39 -7.40
CA ILE A 151 -5.14 16.80 -8.68
C ILE A 151 -5.45 15.86 -9.85
N ALA A 152 -5.82 14.61 -9.61
CA ALA A 152 -5.92 13.59 -10.65
C ALA A 152 -6.92 12.48 -10.32
N ASP A 153 -7.43 11.84 -11.38
CA ASP A 153 -8.38 10.74 -11.28
C ASP A 153 -7.70 9.46 -10.74
N PRO A 154 -8.29 8.78 -9.75
CA PRO A 154 -7.71 7.58 -9.15
C PRO A 154 -7.53 6.41 -10.12
N ARG A 155 -8.25 6.37 -11.25
CA ARG A 155 -8.06 5.38 -12.32
C ARG A 155 -6.64 5.46 -12.88
N ILE A 156 -6.12 6.67 -13.07
CA ILE A 156 -4.78 6.91 -13.60
C ILE A 156 -3.72 6.35 -12.65
N TYR A 157 -3.87 6.58 -11.34
CA TYR A 157 -2.96 6.02 -10.35
C TYR A 157 -3.00 4.49 -10.34
N ARG A 158 -4.19 3.87 -10.37
CA ARG A 158 -4.31 2.41 -10.46
C ARG A 158 -3.64 1.86 -11.71
N THR A 159 -3.79 2.54 -12.85
CA THR A 159 -3.10 2.16 -14.09
C THR A 159 -1.59 2.20 -13.96
N ILE A 160 -1.02 3.23 -13.32
CA ILE A 160 0.43 3.33 -13.10
C ILE A 160 0.94 2.17 -12.24
N ILE A 161 0.23 1.83 -11.16
CA ILE A 161 0.59 0.70 -10.29
C ILE A 161 0.45 -0.64 -11.05
N LEU A 162 -0.72 -0.91 -11.63
CA LEU A 162 -1.06 -2.21 -12.21
C LEU A 162 -0.28 -2.53 -13.50
N ARG A 163 0.10 -1.51 -14.27
CA ARG A 163 0.89 -1.72 -15.50
C ARG A 163 2.36 -2.01 -15.23
N THR A 164 2.84 -1.72 -14.02
CA THR A 164 4.25 -1.84 -13.68
C THR A 164 4.51 -3.19 -13.04
N ASN A 165 5.55 -3.89 -13.49
CA ASN A 165 5.99 -5.12 -12.83
C ASN A 165 6.36 -4.79 -11.36
N PRO A 166 5.80 -5.49 -10.36
CA PRO A 166 6.04 -5.18 -8.95
C PRO A 166 7.52 -5.12 -8.55
N ILE A 167 8.41 -5.84 -9.24
CA ILE A 167 9.85 -5.88 -8.95
C ILE A 167 10.58 -4.63 -9.48
N LYS A 168 9.89 -3.73 -10.20
CA LYS A 168 10.44 -2.45 -10.68
C LYS A 168 9.94 -1.30 -9.82
N HIS A 169 10.84 -0.36 -9.54
CA HIS A 169 10.44 0.90 -8.92
C HIS A 169 9.52 1.68 -9.86
N ILE A 170 8.56 2.39 -9.28
CA ILE A 170 7.69 3.33 -9.99
C ILE A 170 8.18 4.72 -9.66
N THR A 171 8.59 5.49 -10.67
CA THR A 171 8.90 6.91 -10.52
C THR A 171 7.70 7.72 -10.96
N PHE A 172 6.93 8.23 -10.00
CA PHE A 172 5.78 9.07 -10.28
C PHE A 172 6.21 10.54 -10.42
N ARG A 173 5.86 11.18 -11.54
CA ARG A 173 6.14 12.61 -11.80
C ARG A 173 4.84 13.35 -12.05
N ILE A 174 4.61 14.45 -11.32
CA ILE A 174 3.40 15.26 -11.49
C ILE A 174 3.43 15.97 -12.85
N GLU A 175 4.62 16.31 -13.32
CA GLU A 175 4.86 16.94 -14.62
C GLU A 175 4.45 16.03 -15.79
N GLU A 176 4.42 14.71 -15.56
CA GLU A 176 4.03 13.70 -16.54
C GLU A 176 2.54 13.33 -16.49
N LEU A 177 1.74 14.03 -15.67
CA LEU A 177 0.34 13.66 -15.46
C LEU A 177 -0.45 13.60 -16.77
N SER A 178 -0.20 14.54 -17.70
CA SER A 178 -0.87 14.54 -19.00
C SER A 178 -0.60 13.28 -19.81
N GLN A 179 0.62 12.74 -19.74
CA GLN A 179 1.04 11.53 -20.43
C GLN A 179 0.42 10.28 -19.80
N TYR A 180 0.22 10.27 -18.48
CA TYR A 180 -0.48 9.19 -17.81
C TYR A 180 -1.96 9.14 -18.20
N TYR A 181 -2.60 10.30 -18.39
CA TYR A 181 -3.96 10.39 -18.94
C TYR A 181 -4.01 9.90 -20.38
N ASP A 182 -3.11 10.37 -21.26
CA ASP A 182 -3.05 9.90 -22.65
C ASP A 182 -2.91 8.37 -22.73
N TYR A 183 -2.06 7.79 -21.88
CA TYR A 183 -1.87 6.33 -21.80
C TYR A 183 -3.15 5.61 -21.37
N TYR A 184 -3.84 6.11 -20.34
CA TYR A 184 -5.10 5.54 -19.89
C TYR A 184 -6.18 5.63 -20.97
N GLU A 185 -6.32 6.79 -21.63
CA GLU A 185 -7.31 7.00 -22.68
C GLU A 185 -7.09 6.08 -23.88
N ARG A 186 -5.83 5.90 -24.30
CA ARG A 186 -5.43 4.95 -25.36
C ARG A 186 -5.74 3.50 -24.97
N MET A 187 -5.40 3.11 -23.74
CA MET A 187 -5.72 1.79 -23.19
C MET A 187 -7.25 1.55 -23.20
N GLU A 188 -8.03 2.55 -22.81
CA GLU A 188 -9.49 2.51 -22.84
C GLU A 188 -10.04 2.41 -24.27
N ASP A 189 -9.49 3.15 -25.24
CA ASP A 189 -9.89 3.07 -26.65
C ASP A 189 -9.63 1.69 -27.26
N ILE A 190 -8.48 1.09 -26.94
CA ILE A 190 -8.14 -0.26 -27.39
C ILE A 190 -9.07 -1.30 -26.75
N TYR A 191 -9.42 -1.14 -25.47
CA TYR A 191 -10.37 -2.03 -24.78
C TYR A 191 -11.75 -2.03 -25.47
N TYR A 192 -12.28 -0.85 -25.81
CA TYR A 192 -13.56 -0.71 -26.52
C TYR A 192 -13.47 -0.91 -28.05
N ASN A 193 -12.28 -1.27 -28.57
CA ASN A 193 -12.00 -1.43 -30.00
C ASN A 193 -12.28 -0.17 -30.84
N LEU A 194 -12.13 1.02 -30.23
CA LEU A 194 -12.20 2.32 -30.90
C LEU A 194 -10.86 2.68 -31.58
N GLU A 195 -9.76 2.21 -31.00
CA GLU A 195 -8.42 2.23 -31.59
C GLU A 195 -7.95 0.79 -31.85
N LYS A 196 -7.24 0.59 -32.97
CA LYS A 196 -6.57 -0.68 -33.28
C LYS A 196 -5.07 -0.50 -33.14
N THR A 197 -4.43 -1.44 -32.46
CA THR A 197 -2.97 -1.58 -32.44
C THR A 197 -2.59 -2.80 -33.28
N GLU A 198 -1.49 -2.70 -34.02
CA GLU A 198 -0.90 -3.82 -34.77
C GLU A 198 -0.13 -4.78 -33.85
N ASP A 199 0.21 -4.33 -32.64
CA ASP A 199 0.89 -5.14 -31.63
C ASP A 199 -0.12 -6.01 -30.86
N PHE A 200 -0.04 -7.32 -31.11
CA PHE A 200 -0.88 -8.32 -30.46
C PHE A 200 -0.70 -8.37 -28.94
N GLU A 201 0.54 -8.26 -28.46
CA GLU A 201 0.84 -8.32 -27.02
C GLU A 201 0.36 -7.05 -26.32
N GLU A 202 0.53 -5.87 -26.93
CA GLU A 202 -0.04 -4.62 -26.42
C GLU A 202 -1.58 -4.70 -26.33
N ASN A 203 -2.25 -5.21 -27.38
CA ASN A 203 -3.70 -5.37 -27.39
C ASN A 203 -4.18 -6.26 -26.23
N ARG A 204 -3.52 -7.42 -26.07
CA ARG A 204 -3.82 -8.38 -25.02
C ARG A 204 -3.58 -7.78 -23.64
N PHE A 205 -2.46 -7.09 -23.45
CA PHE A 205 -2.10 -6.46 -22.19
C PHE A 205 -3.10 -5.38 -21.78
N PHE A 206 -3.47 -4.46 -22.68
CA PHE A 206 -4.46 -3.41 -22.38
C PHE A 206 -5.85 -3.97 -22.10
N LYS A 207 -6.28 -4.99 -22.85
CA LYS A 207 -7.55 -5.66 -22.60
C LYS A 207 -7.61 -6.37 -21.26
N TYR A 208 -6.47 -6.85 -20.76
CA TYR A 208 -6.35 -7.46 -19.45
C TYR A 208 -6.29 -6.43 -18.31
N ILE A 209 -5.47 -5.37 -18.46
CA ILE A 209 -5.24 -4.39 -17.39
C ILE A 209 -6.42 -3.43 -17.21
N TYR A 210 -7.06 -2.97 -18.28
CA TYR A 210 -8.13 -1.97 -18.17
C TYR A 210 -9.25 -2.37 -17.19
N PRO A 211 -9.82 -3.59 -17.26
CA PRO A 211 -10.78 -4.07 -16.26
C PRO A 211 -10.31 -3.94 -14.81
N LEU A 212 -9.05 -4.25 -14.54
CA LEU A 212 -8.46 -4.23 -13.19
C LEU A 212 -8.31 -2.80 -12.63
N THR A 213 -8.36 -1.78 -13.48
CA THR A 213 -8.31 -0.37 -13.07
C THR A 213 -9.67 0.17 -12.64
N GLN A 214 -10.76 -0.58 -12.84
CA GLN A 214 -12.12 -0.19 -12.46
C GLN A 214 -12.50 -0.77 -11.09
N ILE A 215 -13.14 0.05 -10.25
CA ILE A 215 -13.68 -0.38 -8.95
C ILE A 215 -15.12 -0.88 -9.09
N SER A 216 -15.87 -0.27 -10.00
CA SER A 216 -17.26 -0.60 -10.32
C SER A 216 -17.37 -1.38 -11.62
N ASN A 217 -18.59 -1.81 -11.96
CA ASN A 217 -18.88 -2.43 -13.24
C ASN A 217 -18.38 -1.57 -14.42
N ILE A 218 -17.78 -2.25 -15.39
CA ILE A 218 -17.26 -1.63 -16.60
C ILE A 218 -18.45 -1.23 -17.49
N PRO A 219 -18.54 0.04 -17.92
CA PRO A 219 -19.57 0.46 -18.86
C PRO A 219 -19.56 -0.37 -20.15
N LYS A 220 -20.72 -0.59 -20.78
CA LYS A 220 -20.80 -1.28 -22.08
C LYS A 220 -20.14 -0.49 -23.21
N THR A 221 -19.98 0.82 -23.04
CA THR A 221 -19.46 1.75 -24.03
C THR A 221 -18.56 2.77 -23.35
N LYS A 222 -17.48 3.21 -24.02
CA LYS A 222 -16.58 4.25 -23.52
C LYS A 222 -17.37 5.50 -23.12
N LEU A 223 -17.15 5.98 -21.90
CA LEU A 223 -17.65 7.28 -21.47
C LEU A 223 -16.80 8.37 -22.12
N LYS A 224 -17.48 9.40 -22.63
CA LYS A 224 -16.79 10.54 -23.24
C LYS A 224 -16.11 11.36 -22.15
N GLN A 225 -14.80 11.51 -22.26
CA GLN A 225 -13.96 12.22 -21.29
C GLN A 225 -13.27 13.39 -21.98
N LEU A 226 -13.24 14.54 -21.29
CA LEU A 226 -12.50 15.70 -21.77
C LEU A 226 -11.00 15.45 -21.58
N PRO A 227 -10.16 15.59 -22.62
CA PRO A 227 -8.72 15.40 -22.48
C PRO A 227 -8.14 16.38 -21.46
N LEU A 228 -7.30 15.88 -20.55
CA LEU A 228 -6.72 16.70 -19.48
C LEU A 228 -5.97 17.91 -20.05
N LYS A 229 -5.25 17.75 -21.17
CA LYS A 229 -4.52 18.86 -21.82
C LYS A 229 -5.43 20.01 -22.22
N LEU A 230 -6.64 19.73 -22.67
CA LEU A 230 -7.61 20.77 -23.00
C LEU A 230 -8.04 21.51 -21.73
N LEU A 231 -8.36 20.80 -20.65
CA LEU A 231 -8.74 21.40 -19.37
C LEU A 231 -7.62 22.30 -18.83
N THR A 232 -6.38 21.80 -18.85
CA THR A 232 -5.20 22.58 -18.44
C THR A 232 -5.00 23.82 -19.32
N PHE A 233 -5.18 23.70 -20.63
CA PHE A 233 -5.09 24.84 -21.54
C PHE A 233 -6.16 25.89 -21.22
N LEU A 234 -7.43 25.48 -21.10
CA LEU A 234 -8.56 26.36 -20.81
C LEU A 234 -8.41 27.10 -19.48
N THR A 235 -7.89 26.44 -18.44
CA THR A 235 -7.66 27.07 -17.12
C THR A 235 -6.52 28.09 -17.15
N GLN A 236 -5.48 27.88 -17.97
CA GLN A 236 -4.37 28.83 -18.08
C GLN A 236 -4.75 30.12 -18.83
N ILE A 237 -5.64 30.02 -19.82
CA ILE A 237 -6.07 31.17 -20.63
C ILE A 237 -7.21 31.98 -20.01
N GLN A 238 -7.72 31.59 -18.83
CA GLN A 238 -8.83 32.26 -18.15
C GLN A 238 -8.51 33.72 -17.75
N ASN A 239 -7.23 34.05 -17.60
CA ASN A 239 -6.79 35.41 -17.31
C ASN A 239 -6.74 36.30 -18.56
N ILE A 240 -6.89 35.72 -19.75
CA ILE A 240 -6.78 36.39 -21.05
C ILE A 240 -8.16 36.50 -21.72
N LEU A 241 -9.03 35.50 -21.52
CA LEU A 241 -10.36 35.44 -22.11
C LEU A 241 -11.43 35.51 -21.03
N SER A 242 -12.53 36.21 -21.32
CA SER A 242 -13.74 36.15 -20.50
C SER A 242 -14.28 34.72 -20.43
N ILE A 243 -15.00 34.42 -19.35
CA ILE A 243 -15.64 33.11 -19.12
C ILE A 243 -16.51 32.71 -20.32
N ASP A 244 -17.23 33.66 -20.93
CA ASP A 244 -18.09 33.40 -22.10
C ASP A 244 -17.27 32.92 -23.31
N ASN A 245 -16.10 33.54 -23.56
CA ASN A 245 -15.22 33.14 -24.67
C ASN A 245 -14.54 31.79 -24.42
N LEU A 246 -14.24 31.46 -23.16
CA LEU A 246 -13.75 30.13 -22.79
C LEU A 246 -14.81 29.06 -23.01
N TYR A 247 -16.05 29.36 -22.61
CA TYR A 247 -17.19 28.49 -22.79
C TYR A 247 -17.44 28.20 -24.27
N GLU A 248 -17.45 29.21 -25.13
CA GLU A 248 -17.64 29.02 -26.57
C GLU A 248 -16.50 28.22 -27.21
N LYS A 249 -15.25 28.41 -26.77
CA LYS A 249 -14.12 27.57 -27.21
C LYS A 249 -14.28 26.11 -26.78
N ALA A 250 -14.64 25.88 -25.51
CA ALA A 250 -14.89 24.54 -24.99
C ALA A 250 -16.05 23.87 -25.76
N LYS A 251 -17.15 24.58 -25.98
CA LYS A 251 -18.31 24.13 -26.75
C LYS A 251 -17.93 23.78 -28.18
N THR A 252 -17.19 24.65 -28.87
CA THR A 252 -16.71 24.39 -30.24
C THR A 252 -15.86 23.12 -30.30
N TYR A 253 -14.97 22.91 -29.33
CA TYR A 253 -14.18 21.68 -29.24
C TYR A 253 -15.07 20.46 -29.00
N MET A 254 -16.01 20.56 -28.07
CA MET A 254 -16.96 19.49 -27.72
C MET A 254 -17.82 19.09 -28.92
N GLU A 255 -18.33 20.06 -29.67
CA GLU A 255 -19.14 19.82 -30.88
C GLU A 255 -18.34 19.11 -31.97
N LYS A 256 -17.09 19.54 -32.20
CA LYS A 256 -16.18 18.92 -33.18
C LYS A 256 -15.83 17.46 -32.82
N ASN A 257 -15.69 17.16 -31.54
CA ASN A 257 -15.35 15.81 -31.06
C ASN A 257 -16.59 14.98 -30.69
N GLY A 258 -17.79 15.41 -31.12
CA GLY A 258 -19.01 14.63 -30.98
C GLY A 258 -19.53 14.49 -29.55
N PHE A 259 -19.16 15.36 -28.62
CA PHE A 259 -19.65 15.35 -27.22
C PHE A 259 -21.11 15.84 -27.06
N LYS A 260 -21.84 16.03 -28.16
CA LYS A 260 -23.19 16.64 -28.22
C LYS A 260 -24.22 16.08 -27.22
N ASN A 261 -24.05 14.84 -26.74
CA ASN A 261 -24.97 14.16 -25.81
C ASN A 261 -24.46 14.10 -24.35
N VAL A 262 -23.31 14.70 -24.02
CA VAL A 262 -22.73 14.68 -22.66
C VAL A 262 -23.17 15.90 -21.85
N ILE A 263 -23.44 17.01 -22.53
CA ILE A 263 -23.97 18.23 -21.92
C ILE A 263 -25.50 18.08 -21.82
N SER A 264 -25.94 17.12 -21.03
CA SER A 264 -27.26 17.22 -20.40
C SER A 264 -27.09 18.17 -19.23
N LEU A 265 -27.33 19.47 -19.46
CA LEU A 265 -27.68 20.39 -18.38
C LEU A 265 -29.02 19.90 -17.81
N GLN A 266 -28.94 19.06 -16.78
CA GLN A 266 -29.97 18.92 -15.76
C GLN A 266 -29.34 19.23 -14.42
#